data_AF-A0A1G9ES09-F1
#
_entry.id   AF-A0A1G9ES09-F1
#
_cell.length_a   1.000
_cell.length_b   1.000
_cell.length_c   1.000
_cell.angle_alpha   90.00
_cell.angle_beta   90.00
_cell.angle_gamma   90.00
#
_symmetry.space_group_name_H-M   'P 1'
#
loop_
_entity.id
_entity.type
_entity.pdbx_description
1 polymer ?
#
loop_
_entity_poly.entity_id
_entity_poly.type
_entity_poly.pdbx_seq_one_letter_code
_entity_poly.pdbx_strand_id
1 'polypeptide(L)' 'MSTTKLRKQGSSIVVTIPAAEAKNLDMDREYIVKTDKHGTITLIPQLENPFKNAEKGEFYEEDEWAEMKPIGKEIW' A
#
# COMPACT_ATOMS: atom_id res chain seq x y z
N MET A 1 7.18 -15.21 16.76
CA MET A 1 6.00 -14.84 17.56
C MET A 1 6.46 -14.26 18.88
N SER A 2 6.67 -12.96 18.89
CA SER A 2 6.98 -12.20 20.10
C SER A 2 5.71 -11.64 20.75
N THR A 3 5.74 -11.42 22.06
CA THR A 3 4.69 -10.71 22.79
C THR A 3 5.20 -9.33 23.21
N THR A 4 4.31 -8.34 23.20
CA THR A 4 4.62 -6.97 23.66
C THR A 4 3.43 -6.41 24.41
N LYS A 5 3.66 -5.45 25.29
CA LYS A 5 2.60 -4.77 26.05
C LYS A 5 2.36 -3.38 25.50
N LEU A 6 1.09 -3.02 25.35
CA LEU A 6 0.70 -1.64 25.06
C LEU A 6 1.11 -0.74 26.23
N ARG A 7 1.60 0.46 25.89
CA ARG A 7 1.99 1.47 26.87
C ARG A 7 1.31 2.79 26.55
N LYS A 8 0.93 3.54 27.58
CA LYS A 8 0.43 4.91 27.43
C LYS A 8 1.61 5.88 27.47
N GLN A 9 1.69 6.75 26.48
CA GLN A 9 2.68 7.82 26.40
C GLN A 9 1.94 9.13 26.09
N GLY A 10 1.79 9.98 27.12
CA GLY A 10 0.94 11.16 27.03
C GLY A 10 -0.53 10.81 26.74
N SER A 11 -1.07 11.36 25.65
CA SER A 11 -2.41 11.06 25.14
C SER A 11 -2.46 9.87 24.18
N SER A 12 -1.33 9.22 23.88
CA SER A 12 -1.22 8.16 22.87
C SER A 12 -0.99 6.79 23.49
N ILE A 13 -1.35 5.74 22.74
CA ILE A 13 -0.98 4.34 23.02
C ILE A 13 0.11 3.92 22.05
N VAL A 14 1.18 3.34 22.59
CA VAL A 14 2.36 2.90 21.83
C VAL A 14 2.48 1.38 21.93
N VAL A 15 2.78 0.76 20.79
CA VAL A 15 3.17 -0.64 20.68
C VAL A 15 4.63 -0.72 20.24
N THR A 16 5.45 -1.44 21.00
CA THR A 16 6.85 -1.66 20.63
C THR A 16 6.96 -2.97 19.86
N ILE A 17 7.35 -2.89 18.58
CA ILE A 17 7.63 -4.05 17.73
C ILE A 17 9.12 -4.39 17.90
N PRO A 18 9.48 -5.62 18.31
CA PRO A 18 10.87 -6.03 18.40
C PRO A 18 11.57 -5.98 17.04
N ALA A 19 12.82 -5.51 17.01
CA ALA A 19 13.59 -5.36 15.76
C ALA A 19 13.70 -6.64 14.93
N ALA A 20 13.69 -7.81 15.58
CA ALA A 20 13.71 -9.10 14.90
C ALA A 20 12.46 -9.35 14.03
N GLU A 21 11.30 -8.86 14.46
CA GLU A 21 10.01 -8.98 13.75
C GLU A 21 9.80 -7.80 12.77
N ALA A 22 10.51 -6.68 12.98
CA ALA A 22 10.39 -5.47 12.14
C ALA A 22 11.23 -5.49 10.85
N LYS A 23 11.97 -6.57 10.55
CA LYS A 23 12.94 -6.61 9.43
C LYS A 23 12.34 -6.30 8.05
N ASN A 24 11.07 -6.62 7.86
CA ASN A 24 10.36 -6.42 6.59
C ASN A 24 9.37 -5.25 6.66
N LEU A 25 9.38 -4.47 7.75
CA LEU A 25 8.56 -3.28 7.88
C LEU A 25 9.29 -2.11 7.23
N ASP A 26 8.55 -1.34 6.44
CA ASP A 26 9.05 -0.12 5.85
C ASP A 26 8.87 1.01 6.86
N MET A 27 9.97 1.51 7.42
CA MET A 27 9.96 2.53 8.48
C MET A 27 9.64 3.93 7.95
N ASP A 28 9.71 4.13 6.63
CA ASP A 28 9.46 5.42 5.98
C ASP A 28 7.98 5.55 5.53
N ARG A 29 7.19 4.49 5.66
CA ARG A 29 5.76 4.49 5.31
C ARG A 29 4.86 4.75 6.51
N GLU A 30 3.79 5.48 6.24
CA GLU A 30 2.67 5.58 7.17
C GLU A 30 1.87 4.28 7.19
N TYR A 31 1.34 3.92 8.36
CA TYR A 31 0.49 2.76 8.54
C TYR A 31 -0.90 3.19 9.02
N ILE A 32 -1.92 2.62 8.40
CA ILE A 32 -3.30 2.76 8.85
C ILE A 32 -3.50 1.83 10.04
N VAL A 33 -3.98 2.40 11.15
CA VAL A 33 -4.32 1.66 12.36
C VAL A 33 -5.82 1.38 12.38
N LYS A 34 -6.20 0.10 12.41
CA LYS A 34 -7.59 -0.33 12.58
C LYS A 34 -7.75 -1.13 13.85
N THR A 35 -8.70 -0.75 14.68
CA THR A 35 -9.11 -1.50 15.88
C THR A 35 -10.48 -2.12 15.65
N ASP A 36 -10.63 -3.40 15.98
CA ASP A 36 -11.93 -4.06 15.96
C ASP A 36 -12.61 -4.09 17.34
N LYS A 37 -13.85 -4.58 17.38
CA LYS A 37 -14.64 -4.74 18.63
C LYS A 37 -14.07 -5.78 19.61
N HIS A 38 -13.14 -6.62 19.15
CA HIS A 38 -12.50 -7.65 19.95
C HIS A 38 -11.15 -7.19 20.51
N GLY A 39 -10.72 -5.96 20.21
CA GLY A 39 -9.45 -5.40 20.64
C GLY A 39 -8.27 -5.83 19.76
N THR A 40 -8.52 -6.43 18.60
CA THR A 40 -7.48 -6.71 17.60
C THR A 40 -7.02 -5.39 16.99
N ILE A 41 -5.71 -5.21 16.92
CA ILE A 41 -5.07 -4.07 16.27
C ILE A 41 -4.45 -4.57 14.97
N THR A 42 -4.89 -4.01 13.85
CA THR A 42 -4.32 -4.26 12.53
C THR A 42 -3.56 -3.03 12.07
N LEU A 43 -2.32 -3.24 11.64
CA LEU A 43 -1.48 -2.22 11.00
C LEU A 43 -1.37 -2.56 9.52
N ILE A 44 -1.78 -1.63 8.65
CA ILE A 44 -1.78 -1.82 7.20
C ILE A 44 -0.89 -0.74 6.59
N PRO A 45 0.17 -1.08 5.84
CA PRO A 45 1.01 -0.07 5.20
C PRO A 45 0.18 0.72 4.21
N GLN A 46 0.25 2.05 4.30
CA GLN A 46 -0.37 2.91 3.31
C GLN A 46 0.42 2.85 2.02
N LEU A 47 -0.25 2.50 0.93
CA LEU A 47 0.33 2.55 -0.41
C LEU A 47 0.29 3.99 -0.90
N GLU A 48 1.41 4.45 -1.46
CA GLU A 48 1.39 5.70 -2.22
C GLU A 48 0.44 5.56 -3.41
N ASN A 49 -0.29 6.64 -3.74
CA ASN A 49 -1.19 6.63 -4.88
C ASN A 49 -0.34 6.48 -6.17
N PRO A 50 -0.42 5.34 -6.88
CA PRO A 50 0.37 5.13 -8.09
C PRO A 50 -0.05 6.08 -9.22
N PHE A 51 -1.25 6.67 -9.13
CA PHE A 51 -1.78 7.62 -10.10
C PHE A 51 -1.57 9.09 -9.70
N LYS A 52 -0.75 9.38 -8.67
CA LYS A 52 -0.54 10.76 -8.19
C LYS A 52 -0.02 11.69 -9.30
N ASN A 53 0.76 11.15 -10.23
CA ASN A 53 1.33 11.88 -11.36
C ASN A 53 0.76 11.44 -12.71
N ALA A 54 -0.28 10.60 -12.72
CA ALA A 54 -0.85 10.11 -13.96
C ALA A 54 -1.69 11.18 -14.65
N GLU A 55 -1.50 11.35 -15.96
CA GLU A 55 -2.35 12.21 -16.76
C GLU A 55 -3.71 11.55 -17.06
N LYS A 56 -4.73 12.38 -17.30
CA LYS A 56 -6.06 11.87 -17.62
C LYS A 56 -6.03 11.13 -18.96
N GLY A 57 -6.21 9.81 -18.93
CA GLY A 57 -6.16 8.94 -20.10
C GLY A 57 -4.84 8.18 -20.27
N GLU A 58 -3.93 8.29 -19.32
CA GLU A 58 -2.71 7.49 -19.27
C GLU A 58 -3.03 6.05 -18.83
N PHE A 59 -2.48 5.08 -19.57
CA PHE A 59 -2.63 3.65 -19.30
C PHE A 59 -1.36 3.11 -18.63
N TYR A 60 -1.54 2.19 -17.68
CA TYR A 60 -0.43 1.57 -16.95
C TYR A 60 0.36 0.57 -17.79
N GLU A 61 -0.28 -0.02 -18.81
CA GLU A 61 0.30 -1.05 -19.67
C GLU A 61 0.74 -0.41 -20.99
N GLU A 62 1.92 -0.79 -21.49
CA GLU A 62 2.31 -0.47 -22.85
C GLU A 62 1.28 -1.11 -23.81
N ASP A 63 0.83 -0.36 -24.80
CA ASP A 63 -0.09 -0.89 -25.82
C ASP A 63 0.65 -2.01 -26.58
N GLU A 64 0.31 -3.26 -26.28
CA GLU A 64 0.88 -4.46 -26.91
C GLU A 64 0.72 -4.45 -28.45
N TRP A 65 -0.18 -3.61 -28.97
CA TRP A 65 -0.48 -3.48 -30.39
C TRP A 65 0.09 -2.20 -31.01
N ALA A 66 0.88 -1.40 -30.26
CA ALA A 66 1.47 -0.14 -30.75
C ALA A 66 2.33 -0.34 -32.01
N GLU A 67 2.97 -1.50 -32.15
CA GLU A 67 3.80 -1.85 -33.30
C GLU A 67 3.02 -2.49 -34.46
N MET A 68 1.76 -2.89 -34.23
CA MET A 68 0.93 -3.47 -35.29
C MET A 68 0.39 -2.36 -36.19
N LYS A 69 0.93 -2.30 -37.41
CA LYS A 69 0.31 -1.49 -38.47
C LYS A 69 -1.05 -2.11 -38.81
N PRO A 70 -2.15 -1.34 -38.81
CA PRO A 70 -3.44 -1.86 -39.27
C PRO A 70 -3.32 -2.26 -40.74
N ILE A 71 -3.51 -3.54 -41.04
CA ILE A 71 -3.51 -4.09 -42.40
C ILE A 71 -4.96 -4.51 -42.73
N GLY A 72 -5.59 -3.78 -43.64
CA GLY A 72 -6.95 -4.08 -44.11
C GLY A 72 -7.75 -2.82 -44.42
N LYS A 73 -8.94 -3.00 -45.03
CA LYS A 73 -9.98 -1.97 -45.12
C LYS A 73 -11.00 -2.25 -44.02
N GLU A 74 -11.38 -1.23 -43.25
CA GLU A 74 -12.61 -1.30 -42.46
C GLU A 74 -13.76 -1.64 -43.39
N ILE A 75 -14.44 -2.75 -43.11
CA ILE A 75 -15.69 -3.12 -43.75
C ILE A 75 -16.79 -2.38 -42.99
N TRP A 76 -17.26 -1.29 -43.59
CA TRP A 76 -18.49 -0.60 -43.23
C TRP A 76 -19.71 -1.36 -43.76
#